data_AF-A0A175S0E7-F1
#
_entry.id   AF-A0A175S0E7-F1
#
_cell.length_a   1.000
_cell.length_b   1.000
_cell.length_c   1.000
_cell.angle_alpha   90.00
_cell.angle_beta   90.00
_cell.angle_gamma   90.00
#
_symmetry.space_group_name_H-M   'P 1'
#
loop_
_entity.id
_entity.type
_entity.pdbx_description
1 polymer ?
#
loop_
_entity_poly.entity_id
_entity_poly.type
_entity_poly.pdbx_seq_one_letter_code
_entity_poly.pdbx_strand_id
1 'polypeptide(L)'
;MLGALPAQAHDSADGSGVIGGWSESAGAFRIASSEAAPRAVSHRGKAEQKTISGTTHKRSHGWTTWVGVQHYTRARLERGSTVVADSGRKWGKSGTEAVTAWKPYRPNQPGNGVGTAKTYYGK
;
A
#
# COMPACT_ATOMS: atom_id res chain seq x y z
N MET A 1 -33.23 20.16 13.88
CA MET A 1 -32.80 19.98 12.48
C MET A 1 -31.63 19.00 12.49
N LEU A 2 -31.71 17.94 11.67
CA LEU A 2 -30.72 16.88 11.46
C LEU A 2 -29.32 17.52 11.29
N GLY A 3 -28.26 17.07 11.98
CA GLY A 3 -27.67 15.75 11.86
C GLY A 3 -26.46 15.85 10.92
N ALA A 4 -25.31 16.32 11.45
CA ALA A 4 -24.05 16.32 10.73
C ALA A 4 -23.04 15.42 11.47
N LEU A 5 -22.81 14.22 10.94
CA LEU A 5 -21.61 13.45 11.20
C LEU A 5 -20.86 13.32 9.88
N PRO A 6 -19.59 13.74 9.84
CA PRO A 6 -18.64 12.91 9.12
C PRO A 6 -17.34 12.85 9.90
N ALA A 7 -17.17 11.80 10.70
CA ALA A 7 -15.86 11.49 11.27
C ALA A 7 -15.81 10.01 11.68
N GLN A 8 -15.74 9.11 10.70
CA GLN A 8 -15.22 7.76 10.96
C GLN A 8 -14.14 7.42 9.93
N ALA A 9 -13.00 8.10 10.06
CA ALA A 9 -11.72 7.51 9.70
C ALA A 9 -11.23 6.74 10.94
N HIS A 10 -11.78 5.54 11.17
CA HIS A 10 -11.15 4.56 12.04
C HIS A 10 -9.92 4.01 11.30
N ASP A 11 -8.83 4.76 11.35
CA ASP A 11 -7.49 4.24 11.06
C ASP A 11 -7.06 3.39 12.27
N SER A 12 -7.61 2.18 12.36
CA SER A 12 -7.10 1.16 13.28
C SER A 12 -5.90 0.47 12.64
N ALA A 13 -4.79 0.56 13.37
CA ALA A 13 -3.47 0.03 13.10
C ALA A 13 -3.47 -1.43 12.61
N ASP A 14 -2.46 -1.72 11.79
CA ASP A 14 -1.73 -2.99 11.67
C ASP A 14 -2.43 -4.31 12.07
N GLY A 15 -2.75 -5.14 11.07
CA GLY A 15 -2.85 -6.60 11.24
C GLY A 15 -4.21 -7.23 10.94
N SER A 16 -5.32 -6.61 11.32
CA SER A 16 -6.65 -7.17 11.06
C SER A 16 -7.14 -6.81 9.65
N GLY A 17 -7.34 -7.82 8.80
CA GLY A 17 -7.90 -7.67 7.46
C GLY A 17 -6.90 -7.66 6.30
N VAL A 18 -5.57 -7.60 6.55
CA VAL A 18 -4.57 -7.76 5.48
C VAL A 18 -4.56 -9.21 5.02
N ILE A 19 -4.87 -9.45 3.75
CA ILE A 19 -4.89 -10.79 3.14
C ILE A 19 -3.56 -11.08 2.43
N GLY A 20 -2.93 -10.05 1.88
CA GLY A 20 -1.68 -10.20 1.17
C GLY A 20 -1.13 -8.87 0.69
N GLY A 21 -0.12 -8.95 -0.15
CA GLY A 21 0.58 -7.78 -0.64
C GLY A 21 1.67 -8.08 -1.63
N TRP A 22 2.47 -7.06 -1.90
CA TRP A 22 3.69 -7.13 -2.68
C TRP A 22 4.78 -6.31 -2.00
N SER A 23 6.02 -6.79 -2.04
CA SER A 23 7.20 -6.09 -1.57
C SER A 23 8.22 -6.05 -2.69
N GLU A 24 8.88 -4.92 -2.87
CA GLU A 24 9.99 -4.77 -3.81
C GLU A 24 11.12 -5.76 -3.55
N SER A 25 11.37 -6.14 -2.29
CA SER A 25 12.45 -7.07 -1.94
C SER A 25 12.08 -8.55 -2.01
N ALA A 26 10.79 -8.89 -1.92
CA ALA A 26 10.32 -10.27 -1.75
C ALA A 26 9.26 -10.70 -2.78
N GLY A 27 8.78 -9.78 -3.63
CA GLY A 27 7.70 -10.03 -4.56
C GLY A 27 6.33 -10.11 -3.88
N ALA A 28 5.39 -10.81 -4.52
CA ALA A 28 4.04 -10.99 -4.00
C ALA A 28 4.03 -11.96 -2.81
N PHE A 29 3.26 -11.62 -1.78
CA PHE A 29 3.07 -12.48 -0.60
C PHE A 29 1.60 -12.54 -0.22
N ARG A 30 1.21 -13.62 0.45
CA ARG A 30 -0.11 -13.77 1.08
C ARG A 30 0.08 -14.18 2.52
N ILE A 31 -0.77 -13.62 3.38
CA ILE A 31 -0.81 -14.00 4.79
C ILE A 31 -1.77 -15.19 4.83
N ALA A 32 -1.31 -16.33 5.36
CA ALA A 32 -2.11 -17.55 5.40
C ALA A 32 -3.31 -17.34 6.35
N SER A 33 -4.42 -16.88 5.80
CA SER A 33 -5.71 -16.82 6.48
C SER A 33 -6.61 -17.82 5.80
N SER A 34 -6.99 -18.85 6.56
CA SER A 34 -7.80 -19.99 6.16
C SER A 34 -9.24 -19.59 5.83
N GLU A 35 -9.46 -18.85 4.74
CA GLU A 35 -10.79 -18.63 4.18
C GLU A 35 -10.78 -18.95 2.68
N ALA A 36 -11.79 -19.73 2.27
CA ALA A 36 -12.02 -20.24 0.94
C ALA A 36 -11.61 -19.25 -0.15
N ALA A 37 -10.81 -19.72 -1.11
CA ALA A 37 -10.21 -18.93 -2.19
C ALA A 37 -11.19 -17.88 -2.70
N PRO A 38 -11.02 -16.60 -2.32
CA PRO A 38 -11.92 -15.57 -2.81
C PRO A 38 -11.74 -15.47 -4.32
N ARG A 39 -12.80 -15.04 -5.03
CA ARG A 39 -12.76 -14.67 -6.46
C ARG A 39 -11.37 -14.14 -6.83
N ALA A 40 -10.73 -14.74 -7.85
CA ALA A 40 -9.32 -14.56 -8.20
C ALA A 40 -8.82 -13.12 -7.96
N VAL A 41 -8.23 -12.87 -6.77
CA VAL A 41 -7.72 -11.55 -6.42
C VAL A 41 -6.39 -11.34 -7.13
N SER A 42 -6.35 -10.30 -7.97
CA SER A 42 -5.13 -9.89 -8.66
C SER A 42 -4.56 -8.68 -7.93
N HIS A 43 -3.42 -8.87 -7.26
CA HIS A 43 -2.70 -7.79 -6.60
C HIS A 43 -1.33 -7.62 -7.25
N ARG A 44 -0.96 -6.38 -7.56
CA ARG A 44 0.34 -6.02 -8.09
C ARG A 44 0.86 -4.78 -7.38
N GLY A 45 2.16 -4.77 -7.12
CA GLY A 45 2.87 -3.60 -6.61
C GLY A 45 4.03 -3.23 -7.54
N LYS A 46 4.40 -1.96 -7.53
CA LYS A 46 5.54 -1.42 -8.26
C LYS A 46 6.23 -0.35 -7.43
N ALA A 47 7.55 -0.43 -7.38
CA ALA A 47 8.40 0.68 -6.98
C ALA A 47 8.64 1.56 -8.20
N GLU A 48 8.20 2.82 -8.14
CA GLU A 48 8.47 3.79 -9.20
C GLU A 48 9.56 4.74 -8.75
N GLN A 49 10.48 5.08 -9.65
CA GLN A 49 11.56 6.03 -9.41
C GLN A 49 11.56 7.11 -10.49
N LYS A 50 11.81 8.36 -10.10
CA LYS A 50 11.92 9.49 -11.03
C LYS A 50 12.89 10.53 -10.50
N THR A 51 13.74 11.07 -11.36
CA THR A 51 14.61 12.20 -11.02
C THR A 51 13.84 13.51 -11.22
N ILE A 52 13.80 14.34 -10.18
CA ILE A 52 13.19 15.67 -10.18
C ILE A 52 14.25 16.65 -9.70
N SER A 53 14.63 17.61 -10.55
CA SER A 53 15.64 18.63 -10.24
C SER A 53 16.95 18.06 -9.67
N GLY A 54 17.49 17.02 -10.30
CA GLY A 54 18.74 16.36 -9.90
C GLY A 54 18.63 15.42 -8.69
N THR A 55 17.46 15.31 -8.06
CA THR A 55 17.22 14.39 -6.94
C THR A 55 16.35 13.22 -7.38
N THR A 56 16.84 12.00 -7.22
CA THR A 56 16.02 10.79 -7.44
C THR A 56 14.93 10.74 -6.38
N HIS A 57 13.70 10.46 -6.79
CA HIS A 57 12.55 10.26 -5.92
C HIS A 57 12.00 8.85 -6.14
N LYS A 58 11.39 8.29 -5.11
CA LYS A 58 10.72 6.98 -5.15
C LYS A 58 9.29 7.10 -4.64
N ARG A 59 8.41 6.26 -5.16
CA ARG A 59 7.06 6.02 -4.62
C ARG A 59 6.70 4.54 -4.71
N SER A 60 5.80 4.11 -3.83
CA SER A 60 5.15 2.81 -3.90
C SER A 60 3.80 2.96 -4.59
N HIS A 61 3.49 2.04 -5.49
CA HIS A 61 2.24 2.01 -6.23
C HIS A 61 1.67 0.59 -6.20
N GLY A 62 0.46 0.44 -5.67
CA GLY A 62 -0.26 -0.83 -5.61
C GLY A 62 -1.59 -0.77 -6.33
N TRP A 63 -1.93 -1.89 -6.97
CA TRP A 63 -3.23 -2.13 -7.58
C TRP A 63 -3.78 -3.44 -7.07
N THR A 64 -5.06 -3.45 -6.71
CA THR A 64 -5.80 -4.66 -6.41
C THR A 64 -7.06 -4.70 -7.25
N THR A 65 -7.30 -5.84 -7.89
CA THR A 65 -8.56 -6.16 -8.56
C THR A 65 -9.19 -7.34 -7.86
N TRP A 66 -10.40 -7.12 -7.35
CA TRP A 66 -11.21 -8.13 -6.68
C TRP A 66 -12.70 -7.94 -7.02
N VAL A 67 -13.10 -8.52 -8.14
CA VAL A 67 -14.40 -8.27 -8.79
C VAL A 67 -15.57 -8.56 -7.86
N GLY A 68 -16.37 -7.54 -7.58
CA GLY A 68 -17.57 -7.65 -6.76
C GLY A 68 -17.34 -7.64 -5.25
N VAL A 69 -16.08 -7.55 -4.78
CA VAL A 69 -15.75 -7.52 -3.35
C VAL A 69 -15.29 -6.12 -2.94
N GLN A 70 -15.82 -5.65 -1.81
CA GLN A 70 -15.34 -4.45 -1.13
C GLN A 70 -14.00 -4.79 -0.47
N HIS A 71 -12.96 -4.06 -0.84
CA HIS A 71 -11.61 -4.28 -0.35
C HIS A 71 -10.84 -2.95 -0.30
N TYR A 72 -9.64 -2.99 0.26
CA TYR A 72 -8.70 -1.87 0.22
C TYR A 72 -7.37 -2.26 -0.41
N THR A 73 -6.69 -1.24 -0.95
CA THR A 73 -5.25 -1.27 -1.25
C THR A 73 -4.54 -0.20 -0.45
N ARG A 74 -3.33 -0.48 0.03
CA ARG A 74 -2.46 0.47 0.71
C ARG A 74 -1.05 0.33 0.16
N ALA A 75 -0.42 1.44 -0.20
CA ALA A 75 0.96 1.50 -0.60
C ALA A 75 1.77 2.20 0.50
N ARG A 76 2.93 1.63 0.85
CA ARG A 76 3.86 2.20 1.83
C ARG A 76 5.29 2.17 1.31
N LEU A 77 6.07 3.16 1.71
CA LEU A 77 7.53 3.13 1.66
C LEU A 77 8.04 2.89 3.08
N GLU A 78 8.72 1.77 3.29
CA GLU A 78 9.13 1.33 4.63
C GLU A 78 10.65 1.20 4.74
N ARG A 79 11.24 1.88 5.71
CA ARG A 79 12.66 1.79 6.06
C ARG A 79 12.79 1.16 7.45
N GLY A 80 13.08 -0.14 7.50
CA GLY A 80 13.08 -0.88 8.77
C GLY A 80 11.70 -0.84 9.42
N SER A 81 11.61 -0.31 10.64
CA SER A 81 10.35 -0.09 11.37
C SER A 81 9.66 1.25 11.05
N THR A 82 10.27 2.12 10.24
CA THR A 82 9.74 3.45 9.95
C THR A 82 8.98 3.48 8.63
N VAL A 83 7.76 4.02 8.64
CA VAL A 83 6.99 4.32 7.43
C VAL A 83 7.36 5.72 6.95
N VAL A 84 8.02 5.81 5.79
CA VAL A 84 8.49 7.06 5.18
C VAL A 84 7.38 7.75 4.38
N ALA A 85 6.52 6.96 3.74
CA ALA A 85 5.32 7.42 3.08
C ALA A 85 4.24 6.36 3.14
N ASP A 86 3.01 6.82 3.27
CA ASP A 86 1.83 5.98 3.33
C ASP A 86 0.74 6.61 2.46
N SER A 87 0.08 5.82 1.63
CA SER A 87 -1.08 6.27 0.85
C SER A 87 -2.37 6.35 1.68
N GLY A 88 -2.37 5.75 2.88
CA GLY A 88 -3.57 5.33 3.59
C GLY A 88 -4.24 4.13 2.90
N ARG A 89 -5.28 3.57 3.55
CA ARG A 89 -6.13 2.53 2.94
C ARG A 89 -7.07 3.17 1.92
N LYS A 90 -6.98 2.76 0.67
CA LYS A 90 -7.88 3.15 -0.42
C LYS A 90 -8.92 2.06 -0.61
N TRP A 91 -10.13 2.34 -0.15
CA TRP A 91 -11.27 1.42 -0.24
C TRP A 91 -11.99 1.55 -1.57
N GLY A 92 -12.54 0.43 -2.05
CA GLY A 92 -13.34 0.39 -3.26
C GLY A 92 -13.92 -1.00 -3.52
N LYS A 93 -14.75 -1.08 -4.55
CA LYS A 93 -15.37 -2.32 -5.01
C LYS A 93 -14.80 -2.69 -6.37
N SER A 94 -14.54 -3.97 -6.60
CA SER A 94 -13.98 -4.51 -7.85
C SER A 94 -12.53 -4.13 -8.14
N GLY A 95 -12.10 -2.89 -7.93
CA GLY A 95 -10.71 -2.47 -8.10
C GLY A 95 -10.34 -1.29 -7.21
N THR A 96 -9.11 -1.27 -6.73
CA THR A 96 -8.54 -0.18 -5.93
C THR A 96 -7.10 0.08 -6.33
N GLU A 97 -6.73 1.35 -6.30
CA GLU A 97 -5.38 1.84 -6.60
C GLU A 97 -4.90 2.68 -5.42
N ALA A 98 -3.66 2.46 -5.00
CA ALA A 98 -3.04 3.22 -3.93
C ALA A 98 -1.62 3.60 -4.34
N VAL A 99 -1.31 4.89 -4.21
CA VAL A 99 -0.01 5.44 -4.57
C VAL A 99 0.48 6.35 -3.45
N THR A 100 1.76 6.23 -3.10
CA THR A 100 2.38 7.14 -2.13
C THR A 100 2.81 8.43 -2.82
N ALA A 101 2.95 9.50 -2.05
CA ALA A 101 3.67 10.68 -2.51
C ALA A 101 5.11 10.32 -2.91
N TRP A 102 5.68 11.07 -3.86
CA TRP A 102 7.09 10.98 -4.21
C TRP A 102 7.95 11.41 -3.02
N LYS A 103 8.90 10.57 -2.63
CA LYS A 103 9.87 10.88 -1.57
C LYS A 103 11.30 10.88 -2.11
N PRO A 104 12.16 11.82 -1.69
CA PRO A 104 13.55 11.90 -2.16
C PRO A 104 14.34 10.63 -1.82
N TYR A 105 14.69 9.82 -2.82
CA TYR A 105 15.54 8.64 -2.68
C TYR A 105 17.00 9.04 -2.60
N ARG A 106 17.58 8.84 -1.42
CA ARG A 106 18.99 9.11 -1.12
C ARG A 106 19.75 7.79 -0.95
N PRO A 107 20.19 7.12 -2.04
CA PRO A 107 20.86 5.82 -1.95
C PRO A 107 22.15 5.85 -1.13
N ASN A 108 22.81 7.02 -1.04
CA ASN A 108 24.07 7.22 -0.32
C ASN A 108 23.91 7.51 1.18
N GLN A 109 22.68 7.52 1.74
CA GLN A 109 22.47 7.62 3.19
C GLN A 109 22.28 6.22 3.80
N PRO A 110 22.76 5.98 5.04
CA PRO A 110 22.56 4.69 5.71
C PRO A 110 21.08 4.28 5.66
N GLY A 111 20.79 3.03 5.26
CA GLY A 111 19.43 2.50 5.14
C GLY A 111 18.69 2.85 3.83
N ASN A 112 19.39 2.97 2.69
CA ASN A 112 18.84 3.11 1.34
C ASN A 112 17.88 4.31 1.14
N GLY A 113 17.98 5.37 1.95
CA GLY A 113 17.36 6.68 1.73
C GLY A 113 15.84 6.83 1.87
N VAL A 114 15.01 5.88 1.42
CA VAL A 114 13.52 5.95 1.50
C VAL A 114 12.85 4.61 1.76
N GLY A 115 13.62 3.53 1.89
CA GLY A 115 13.09 2.21 2.20
C GLY A 115 12.55 1.42 1.00
N THR A 116 12.00 0.26 1.32
CA THR A 116 11.43 -0.73 0.39
C THR A 116 9.98 -0.37 0.09
N ALA A 117 9.60 -0.36 -1.18
CA ALA A 117 8.21 -0.19 -1.58
C ALA A 117 7.43 -1.47 -1.23
N LYS A 118 6.36 -1.30 -0.47
CA LYS A 118 5.43 -2.37 -0.15
C LYS A 118 4.01 -1.94 -0.45
N THR A 119 3.18 -2.90 -0.81
CA THR A 119 1.75 -2.71 -1.04
C THR A 119 1.00 -3.83 -0.35
N TYR A 120 -0.17 -3.52 0.16
CA TYR A 120 -0.99 -4.40 0.96
C TYR A 120 -2.43 -4.33 0.47
N TYR A 121 -3.13 -5.45 0.52
CA TYR A 121 -4.56 -5.51 0.24
C TYR A 121 -5.30 -6.35 1.28
N GLY A 122 -6.57 -6.03 1.46
CA GLY A 122 -7.38 -6.62 2.51
C GLY A 122 -8.85 -6.27 2.41
N LYS A 123 -9.67 -6.89 3.27
CA LYS A 123 -11.09 -6.56 3.45
C LYS A 123 -11.42 -6.44 4.93
#